data_AF-A0A842SRL1-F1
#
_entry.id   AF-A0A842SRL1-F1
#
_cell.length_a   1.000
_cell.length_b   1.000
_cell.length_c   1.000
_cell.angle_alpha   90.00
_cell.angle_beta   90.00
_cell.angle_gamma   90.00
#
_symmetry.space_group_name_H-M   'P 1'
#
loop_
_entity.id
_entity.type
_entity.pdbx_description
1 polymer ?
#
loop_
_entity_poly.entity_id
_entity_poly.type
_entity_poly.pdbx_seq_one_letter_code
_entity_poly.pdbx_strand_id
1 'polypeptide(L)'
;MIGRDEVIFAGQYRDLKIGINYDLSNRKPEDVAAVLSRISSEIEPHSYLLSGIDTGAIDAFAKPEGRGIPAVCRFLDKNSTAWNRLLKQMLKEPKLKPAADSYLFNRLLTNAEVEFKFREMPSWKPEEENTGDQIAFIGKYKDWVAIKKLSVDKARDYEVSAILGNINYSAVNKAFDFSGIERDDVEVKRVTKGKRKSIGNASEALKSLQKENPYIVCKVLEEVGYRPYASPHMLTDAHPDIKPPKARGRKPRG
;
A
#
# COMPACT_ATOMS: atom_id res chain seq x y z
N MET A 1 -9.44 30.98 5.55
CA MET A 1 -9.17 30.38 6.87
C MET A 1 -8.68 28.98 6.60
N ILE A 2 -7.39 28.71 6.82
CA ILE A 2 -6.86 27.33 6.92
C ILE A 2 -7.24 26.86 8.34
N GLY A 3 -7.91 25.73 8.46
CA GLY A 3 -8.43 25.19 9.73
C GLY A 3 -9.91 24.87 9.60
N ARG A 4 -10.35 23.61 9.83
CA ARG A 4 -10.12 22.81 11.05
C ARG A 4 -9.97 21.30 10.71
N ASP A 5 -9.40 20.45 11.58
CA ASP A 5 -8.01 19.90 11.53
C ASP A 5 -7.95 18.77 10.48
N GLU A 6 -7.19 18.90 9.41
CA GLU A 6 -7.57 18.50 8.03
C GLU A 6 -7.20 17.08 7.53
N VAL A 7 -7.94 16.61 6.52
CA VAL A 7 -7.40 15.77 5.44
C VAL A 7 -8.10 16.07 4.11
N ILE A 8 -7.34 16.35 3.07
CA ILE A 8 -7.81 16.70 1.74
C ILE A 8 -7.13 15.77 0.75
N PHE A 9 -7.90 15.05 -0.07
CA PHE A 9 -7.40 14.28 -1.20
C PHE A 9 -8.08 14.79 -2.47
N ALA A 10 -7.35 15.51 -3.30
CA ALA A 10 -7.88 16.18 -4.47
C ALA A 10 -6.90 16.05 -5.63
N GLY A 11 -7.38 15.52 -6.77
CA GLY A 11 -6.61 15.47 -7.99
C GLY A 11 -7.35 14.77 -9.12
N GLN A 12 -7.04 15.19 -10.34
CA GLN A 12 -7.54 14.58 -11.55
C GLN A 12 -6.37 14.13 -12.42
N TYR A 13 -6.40 12.88 -12.87
CA TYR A 13 -5.46 12.35 -13.84
C TYR A 13 -6.12 11.23 -14.64
N ARG A 14 -6.35 11.44 -15.94
CA ARG A 14 -7.10 10.51 -16.79
C ARG A 14 -8.48 10.19 -16.21
N ASP A 15 -8.73 8.92 -15.89
CA ASP A 15 -9.95 8.38 -15.29
C ASP A 15 -10.02 8.56 -13.77
N LEU A 16 -8.89 8.87 -13.11
CA LEU A 16 -8.87 9.24 -11.70
C LEU A 16 -9.43 10.65 -11.53
N LYS A 17 -10.53 10.78 -10.79
CA LYS A 17 -11.07 12.06 -10.34
C LYS A 17 -11.52 11.94 -8.89
N ILE A 18 -10.79 12.59 -7.98
CA ILE A 18 -11.12 12.64 -6.55
C ILE A 18 -11.06 14.10 -6.10
N GLY A 19 -12.11 14.55 -5.41
CA GLY A 19 -12.22 15.90 -4.85
C GLY A 19 -12.91 15.84 -3.50
N ILE A 20 -12.20 15.36 -2.48
CA ILE A 20 -12.76 15.17 -1.13
C ILE A 20 -11.94 15.89 -0.06
N ASN A 21 -12.65 16.45 0.91
CA ASN A 21 -12.10 17.04 2.13
C ASN A 21 -12.85 16.50 3.36
N TYR A 22 -12.11 16.12 4.40
CA TYR A 22 -12.66 15.75 5.70
C TYR A 22 -12.13 16.65 6.80
N ASP A 23 -13.05 17.19 7.61
CA ASP A 23 -12.73 17.86 8.88
C ASP A 23 -12.47 16.82 9.98
N LEU A 24 -11.24 16.79 10.51
CA LEU A 24 -10.79 15.92 11.60
C LEU A 24 -10.71 16.62 12.97
N SER A 25 -11.14 17.88 13.11
CA SER A 25 -10.96 18.70 14.32
C SER A 25 -11.46 18.08 15.62
N ASN A 26 -12.55 17.32 15.54
CA ASN A 26 -13.18 16.67 16.69
C ASN A 26 -13.24 15.15 16.53
N ARG A 27 -12.35 14.58 15.72
CA ARG A 27 -12.31 13.14 15.43
C ARG A 27 -11.40 12.42 16.39
N LYS A 28 -11.74 11.17 16.71
CA LYS A 28 -10.87 10.25 17.44
C LYS A 28 -9.84 9.60 16.48
N PRO A 29 -8.74 9.02 16.98
CA PRO A 29 -7.75 8.38 16.10
C PRO A 29 -8.36 7.37 15.11
N GLU A 30 -9.30 6.55 15.55
CA GLU A 30 -9.88 5.48 14.71
C GLU A 30 -10.66 6.06 13.52
N ASP A 31 -11.30 7.21 13.70
CA ASP A 31 -11.96 7.95 12.62
C ASP A 31 -10.94 8.43 11.57
N VAL A 32 -9.77 8.89 12.02
CA VAL A 32 -8.66 9.29 11.14
C VAL A 32 -8.09 8.07 10.40
N ALA A 33 -7.96 6.93 11.07
CA ALA A 33 -7.56 5.68 10.43
C ALA A 33 -8.55 5.27 9.33
N ALA A 34 -9.85 5.45 9.55
CA ALA A 34 -10.89 5.10 8.59
C ALA A 34 -10.84 5.98 7.34
N VAL A 35 -10.60 7.29 7.51
CA VAL A 35 -10.40 8.20 6.37
C VAL A 35 -9.15 7.82 5.56
N LEU A 36 -8.05 7.47 6.22
CA LEU A 36 -6.82 7.03 5.54
C LEU A 36 -6.98 5.67 4.83
N SER A 37 -7.76 4.76 5.41
CA SER A 37 -8.15 3.49 4.78
C SER A 37 -8.97 3.71 3.50
N ARG A 38 -9.94 4.63 3.54
CA ARG A 38 -10.69 5.04 2.35
C ARG A 38 -9.77 5.58 1.26
N ILE A 39 -8.87 6.51 1.61
CA ILE A 39 -7.92 7.09 0.66
C ILE A 39 -7.02 6.02 0.04
N SER A 40 -6.50 5.09 0.85
CA SER A 40 -5.72 3.93 0.36
C SER A 40 -6.52 3.11 -0.67
N SER A 41 -7.78 2.83 -0.37
CA SER A 41 -8.65 2.00 -1.22
C SER A 41 -8.98 2.67 -2.55
N GLU A 42 -9.15 3.99 -2.55
CA GLU A 42 -9.44 4.74 -3.78
C GLU A 42 -8.23 4.85 -4.70
N ILE A 43 -7.01 5.02 -4.16
CA ILE A 43 -5.83 5.34 -5.01
C ILE A 43 -4.99 4.14 -5.41
N GLU A 44 -5.03 3.06 -4.62
CA GLU A 44 -4.17 1.90 -4.82
C GLU A 44 -4.36 1.25 -6.19
N PRO A 45 -5.60 1.01 -6.69
CA PRO A 45 -5.80 0.45 -8.03
C PRO A 45 -5.15 1.30 -9.13
N HIS A 46 -5.32 2.62 -9.07
CA HIS A 46 -4.74 3.55 -10.06
C HIS A 46 -3.21 3.58 -9.98
N SER A 47 -2.63 3.46 -8.78
CA SER A 47 -1.18 3.36 -8.64
C SER A 47 -0.63 2.12 -9.36
N TYR A 48 -1.28 0.97 -9.26
CA TYR A 48 -0.86 -0.22 -10.01
C TYR A 48 -1.10 -0.09 -11.52
N LEU A 49 -2.27 0.39 -11.94
CA LEU A 49 -2.60 0.57 -13.36
C LEU A 49 -1.59 1.48 -14.08
N LEU A 50 -1.15 2.54 -13.41
CA LEU A 50 -0.19 3.51 -13.97
C LEU A 50 1.27 3.10 -13.79
N SER A 51 1.55 1.96 -13.14
CA SER A 51 2.92 1.48 -12.90
C SER A 51 3.57 0.84 -14.14
N GLY A 52 2.79 0.53 -15.16
CA GLY A 52 3.25 -0.15 -16.37
C GLY A 52 3.29 -1.68 -16.28
N ILE A 53 2.81 -2.28 -15.19
CA ILE A 53 2.58 -3.73 -15.09
C ILE A 53 1.26 -4.14 -15.75
N ASP A 54 1.18 -5.37 -16.23
CA ASP A 54 -0.07 -5.97 -16.71
C ASP A 54 -0.90 -6.49 -15.52
N THR A 55 -1.76 -5.64 -14.97
CA THR A 55 -2.63 -6.02 -13.83
C THR A 55 -3.63 -7.11 -14.21
N GLY A 56 -4.12 -7.13 -15.45
CA GLY A 56 -5.08 -8.14 -15.92
C GLY A 56 -4.49 -9.55 -15.95
N ALA A 57 -3.24 -9.69 -16.42
CA ALA A 57 -2.52 -10.96 -16.38
C ALA A 57 -2.29 -11.45 -14.94
N ILE A 58 -1.97 -10.54 -14.02
CA ILE A 58 -1.77 -10.88 -12.60
C ILE A 58 -3.11 -11.28 -11.95
N ASP A 59 -4.20 -10.59 -12.23
CA ASP A 59 -5.54 -10.94 -11.75
C ASP A 59 -5.99 -12.32 -12.25
N ALA A 60 -5.69 -12.64 -13.51
CA ALA A 60 -5.98 -13.96 -14.07
C ALA A 60 -5.20 -15.08 -13.37
N PHE A 61 -3.98 -14.77 -12.89
CA PHE A 61 -3.10 -15.71 -12.19
C PHE A 61 -3.40 -15.83 -10.68
N ALA A 62 -3.70 -14.72 -10.00
CA ALA A 62 -3.80 -14.62 -8.54
C ALA A 62 -5.12 -15.17 -7.98
N LYS A 63 -5.39 -16.45 -8.20
CA LYS A 63 -6.63 -17.14 -7.81
C LYS A 63 -6.37 -18.20 -6.75
N PRO A 64 -6.19 -17.82 -5.46
CA PRO A 64 -6.02 -18.79 -4.39
C PRO A 64 -7.30 -19.60 -4.18
N GLU A 65 -7.16 -20.90 -3.90
CA GLU A 65 -8.28 -21.77 -3.56
C GLU A 65 -8.52 -21.77 -2.03
N GLY A 66 -9.68 -21.26 -1.63
CA GLY A 66 -10.09 -21.13 -0.23
C GLY A 66 -9.85 -19.74 0.35
N ARG A 67 -9.89 -19.64 1.69
CA ARG A 67 -9.77 -18.38 2.44
C ARG A 67 -8.64 -18.44 3.47
N GLY A 68 -8.28 -17.27 3.99
CA GLY A 68 -7.27 -17.06 5.03
C GLY A 68 -5.83 -17.27 4.55
N ILE A 69 -4.89 -17.07 5.48
CA ILE A 69 -3.46 -17.30 5.26
C ILE A 69 -3.16 -18.68 4.66
N PRO A 70 -3.82 -19.80 5.07
CA PRO A 70 -3.55 -21.11 4.49
C PRO A 70 -3.79 -21.17 2.97
N ALA A 71 -4.80 -20.46 2.45
CA ALA A 71 -5.08 -20.42 1.00
C ALA A 71 -3.99 -19.67 0.24
N VAL A 72 -3.56 -18.52 0.77
CA VAL A 72 -2.44 -17.75 0.21
C VAL A 72 -1.17 -18.60 0.17
N CYS A 73 -0.85 -19.26 1.27
CA CYS A 73 0.35 -20.08 1.39
C CYS A 73 0.35 -21.28 0.43
N ARG A 74 -0.75 -22.03 0.35
CA ARG A 74 -0.88 -23.13 -0.62
C ARG A 74 -0.70 -22.63 -2.05
N PHE A 75 -1.25 -21.47 -2.38
CA PHE A 75 -1.07 -20.87 -3.70
C PHE A 75 0.42 -20.55 -3.97
N LEU A 76 1.09 -19.88 -3.03
CA LEU A 76 2.50 -19.49 -3.16
C LEU A 76 3.42 -20.70 -3.34
N ASP A 77 3.22 -21.75 -2.53
CA ASP A 77 4.00 -22.99 -2.60
C ASP A 77 3.88 -23.65 -3.97
N LYS A 78 2.64 -23.78 -4.47
CA LYS A 78 2.32 -24.45 -5.74
C LYS A 78 2.79 -23.66 -6.97
N ASN A 79 2.74 -22.32 -6.91
CA ASN A 79 2.83 -21.47 -8.10
C ASN A 79 4.10 -20.63 -8.20
N SER A 80 5.05 -20.74 -7.26
CA SER A 80 6.29 -19.93 -7.25
C SER A 80 7.07 -19.96 -8.59
N THR A 81 7.28 -21.14 -9.18
CA THR A 81 7.95 -21.30 -10.48
C THR A 81 7.10 -20.78 -11.64
N ALA A 82 5.78 -20.99 -11.59
CA ALA A 82 4.86 -20.50 -12.60
C ALA A 82 4.83 -18.97 -12.63
N TRP A 83 4.83 -18.32 -11.46
CA TRP A 83 4.92 -16.88 -11.32
C TRP A 83 6.20 -16.32 -11.95
N ASN A 84 7.36 -16.89 -11.63
CA ASN A 84 8.63 -16.43 -12.21
C ASN A 84 8.67 -16.56 -13.74
N ARG A 85 8.01 -17.58 -14.30
CA ARG A 85 7.87 -17.73 -15.76
C ARG A 85 6.90 -16.71 -16.35
N LEU A 86 5.74 -16.49 -15.71
CA LEU A 86 4.78 -15.48 -16.13
C LEU A 86 5.41 -14.08 -16.12
N LEU A 87 6.16 -13.74 -15.07
CA LEU A 87 6.90 -12.48 -14.96
C LEU A 87 7.81 -12.23 -16.16
N LYS A 88 8.56 -13.25 -16.61
CA LYS A 88 9.46 -13.14 -17.77
C LYS A 88 8.70 -12.91 -19.08
N GLN A 89 7.45 -13.34 -19.17
CA GLN A 89 6.62 -13.19 -20.36
C GLN A 89 5.89 -11.85 -20.37
N MET A 90 5.40 -11.39 -19.21
CA MET A 90 4.54 -10.21 -19.11
C MET A 90 5.32 -8.91 -18.91
N LEU A 91 6.49 -8.95 -18.26
CA LEU A 91 7.25 -7.74 -17.97
C LEU A 91 8.14 -7.34 -19.16
N LYS A 92 7.76 -6.25 -19.82
CA LYS A 92 8.61 -5.58 -20.82
C LYS A 92 9.86 -4.96 -20.19
N GLU A 93 9.74 -4.49 -18.95
CA GLU A 93 10.83 -3.95 -18.13
C GLU A 93 11.01 -4.83 -16.89
N PRO A 94 12.05 -5.67 -16.81
CA PRO A 94 12.31 -6.55 -15.66
C PRO A 94 12.41 -5.81 -14.32
N LYS A 95 12.82 -4.53 -14.33
CA LYS A 95 12.91 -3.69 -13.14
C LYS A 95 11.54 -3.31 -12.54
N LEU A 96 10.43 -3.57 -13.24
CA LEU A 96 9.08 -3.46 -12.69
C LEU A 96 8.63 -4.69 -11.90
N LYS A 97 9.50 -5.70 -11.74
CA LYS A 97 9.22 -6.87 -10.90
C LYS A 97 8.73 -6.51 -9.49
N PRO A 98 9.26 -5.51 -8.78
CA PRO A 98 8.75 -5.12 -7.47
C PRO A 98 7.28 -4.68 -7.48
N ALA A 99 6.83 -3.97 -8.53
CA ALA A 99 5.42 -3.62 -8.74
C ALA A 99 4.55 -4.85 -8.99
N ALA A 100 5.01 -5.77 -9.85
CA ALA A 100 4.28 -7.00 -10.13
C ALA A 100 4.17 -7.91 -8.89
N ASP A 101 5.25 -8.09 -8.14
CA ASP A 101 5.24 -8.85 -6.88
C ASP A 101 4.31 -8.18 -5.85
N SER A 102 4.36 -6.85 -5.74
CA SER A 102 3.51 -6.08 -4.83
C SER A 102 2.02 -6.29 -5.14
N TYR A 103 1.65 -6.19 -6.41
CA TYR A 103 0.28 -6.43 -6.86
C TYR A 103 -0.14 -7.89 -6.68
N LEU A 104 0.74 -8.86 -6.96
CA LEU A 104 0.44 -10.27 -6.70
C LEU A 104 0.04 -10.50 -5.23
N PHE A 105 0.85 -10.06 -4.27
CA PHE A 105 0.53 -10.24 -2.85
C PHE A 105 -0.76 -9.51 -2.46
N ASN A 106 -1.00 -8.31 -2.99
CA ASN A 106 -2.25 -7.59 -2.79
C ASN A 106 -3.47 -8.43 -3.23
N ARG A 107 -3.42 -9.00 -4.44
CA ARG A 107 -4.52 -9.79 -5.00
C ARG A 107 -4.69 -11.13 -4.29
N LEU A 108 -3.60 -11.81 -3.93
CA LEU A 108 -3.68 -13.06 -3.18
C LEU A 108 -4.34 -12.87 -1.81
N LEU A 109 -3.92 -11.86 -1.05
CA LEU A 109 -4.49 -11.58 0.27
C LEU A 109 -5.96 -11.14 0.14
N THR A 110 -6.27 -10.28 -0.83
CA THR A 110 -7.65 -9.82 -1.07
C THR A 110 -8.57 -10.97 -1.46
N ASN A 111 -8.18 -11.79 -2.44
CA ASN A 111 -9.01 -12.90 -2.95
C ASN A 111 -9.15 -14.05 -1.94
N ALA A 112 -8.20 -14.18 -1.00
CA ALA A 112 -8.29 -15.11 0.12
C ALA A 112 -8.96 -14.50 1.37
N GLU A 113 -9.48 -13.28 1.29
CA GLU A 113 -10.12 -12.58 2.43
C GLU A 113 -9.18 -12.37 3.64
N VAL A 114 -7.86 -12.31 3.42
CA VAL A 114 -6.87 -11.98 4.45
C VAL A 114 -6.77 -10.46 4.57
N GLU A 115 -6.93 -9.95 5.79
CA GLU A 115 -6.72 -8.53 6.06
C GLU A 115 -5.22 -8.23 6.19
N PHE A 116 -4.76 -7.17 5.51
CA PHE A 116 -3.37 -6.69 5.54
C PHE A 116 -3.27 -5.16 5.54
N LYS A 117 -4.42 -4.49 5.63
CA LYS A 117 -4.59 -3.06 5.80
C LYS A 117 -5.74 -2.86 6.77
N PHE A 118 -5.77 -1.72 7.46
CA PHE A 118 -6.98 -1.28 8.13
C PHE A 118 -8.08 -1.04 7.08
N ARG A 119 -9.31 -1.50 7.36
CA ARG A 119 -10.43 -1.54 6.39
C ARG A 119 -11.69 -0.82 6.83
N GLU A 120 -11.69 -0.14 7.97
CA GLU A 120 -12.87 0.64 8.36
C GLU A 120 -13.06 1.85 7.43
N MET A 121 -14.32 2.25 7.26
CA MET A 121 -14.73 3.39 6.46
C MET A 121 -15.27 4.49 7.36
N PRO A 122 -15.02 5.77 7.03
CA PRO A 122 -15.52 6.87 7.84
C PRO A 122 -17.06 6.86 7.85
N SER A 123 -17.65 7.06 9.02
CA SER A 123 -19.10 7.08 9.22
C SER A 123 -19.77 8.38 8.76
N TRP A 124 -18.98 9.37 8.33
CA TRP A 124 -19.45 10.65 7.84
C TRP A 124 -18.98 10.93 6.41
N LYS A 125 -19.71 11.82 5.74
CA LYS A 125 -19.42 12.20 4.36
C LYS A 125 -18.34 13.28 4.32
N PRO A 126 -17.44 13.25 3.31
CA PRO A 126 -16.55 14.36 3.05
C PRO A 126 -17.31 15.54 2.45
N GLU A 127 -16.70 16.71 2.53
CA GLU A 127 -17.01 17.87 1.72
C GLU A 127 -16.38 17.72 0.32
N GLU A 128 -16.96 18.40 -0.67
CA GLU A 128 -16.40 18.46 -2.02
C GLU A 128 -15.19 19.40 -2.04
N GLU A 129 -14.11 18.97 -2.68
CA GLU A 129 -12.89 19.75 -2.87
C GLU A 129 -12.58 19.92 -4.36
N ASN A 130 -12.06 21.09 -4.73
CA ASN A 130 -11.64 21.32 -6.11
C ASN A 130 -10.41 20.45 -6.44
N THR A 131 -10.54 19.64 -7.49
CA THR A 131 -9.48 18.72 -7.93
C THR A 131 -8.22 19.46 -8.40
N GLY A 132 -8.35 20.67 -8.93
CA GLY A 132 -7.26 21.47 -9.50
C GLY A 132 -6.42 20.74 -10.56
N ASP A 133 -5.29 21.35 -10.92
CA ASP A 133 -4.33 20.80 -11.92
C ASP A 133 -3.14 20.08 -11.25
N GLN A 134 -3.42 19.36 -10.15
CA GLN A 134 -2.41 18.66 -9.38
C GLN A 134 -3.00 17.40 -8.73
N ILE A 135 -2.17 16.40 -8.48
CA ILE A 135 -2.51 15.30 -7.56
C ILE A 135 -2.09 15.76 -6.18
N ALA A 136 -3.01 15.88 -5.22
CA ALA A 136 -2.72 16.35 -3.87
C ALA A 136 -3.30 15.42 -2.80
N PHE A 137 -2.53 15.21 -1.73
CA PHE A 137 -3.03 14.71 -0.45
C PHE A 137 -2.44 15.55 0.68
N ILE A 138 -3.24 16.29 1.42
CA ILE A 138 -2.81 17.11 2.55
C ILE A 138 -3.55 16.63 3.79
N GLY A 139 -2.89 16.01 4.76
CA GLY A 139 -3.52 15.57 6.01
C GLY A 139 -2.77 16.08 7.23
N LYS A 140 -3.37 16.95 8.02
CA LYS A 140 -2.89 17.28 9.36
C LYS A 140 -3.92 16.84 10.40
N TYR A 141 -3.48 16.04 11.38
CA TYR A 141 -4.29 15.75 12.57
C TYR A 141 -3.44 15.86 13.84
N LYS A 142 -3.77 16.83 14.69
CA LYS A 142 -2.97 17.34 15.81
C LYS A 142 -1.57 17.74 15.33
N ASP A 143 -0.56 17.02 15.83
CA ASP A 143 0.83 17.17 15.42
C ASP A 143 1.13 16.42 14.11
N TRP A 144 0.17 15.63 13.60
CA TRP A 144 0.35 14.95 12.32
C TRP A 144 0.17 15.94 11.18
N VAL A 145 1.05 15.98 10.18
CA VAL A 145 0.93 16.79 8.95
C VAL A 145 1.50 15.96 7.79
N ALA A 146 0.87 15.93 6.62
CA ALA A 146 1.42 15.31 5.42
C ALA A 146 0.79 15.93 4.15
N ILE A 147 1.56 16.69 3.38
CA ILE A 147 1.17 17.22 2.06
C ILE A 147 1.95 16.46 0.98
N LYS A 148 1.31 15.92 -0.05
CA LYS A 148 1.98 15.28 -1.20
C LYS A 148 1.29 15.70 -2.49
N LYS A 149 1.96 16.60 -3.21
CA LYS A 149 1.48 17.27 -4.43
C LYS A 149 2.38 17.01 -5.64
N LEU A 150 1.79 16.74 -6.80
CA LEU A 150 2.45 16.63 -8.12
C LEU A 150 1.61 17.42 -9.14
N SER A 151 2.22 18.30 -9.94
CA SER A 151 1.50 18.97 -11.04
C SER A 151 1.30 18.00 -12.20
N VAL A 152 0.10 18.00 -12.81
CA VAL A 152 -0.28 17.01 -13.83
C VAL A 152 0.02 17.41 -15.28
N ASP A 153 0.27 18.68 -15.56
CA ASP A 153 0.45 19.24 -16.92
C ASP A 153 1.44 18.44 -17.79
N LYS A 154 2.50 17.90 -17.18
CA LYS A 154 3.56 17.14 -17.85
C LYS A 154 3.89 15.81 -17.17
N ALA A 155 3.02 15.35 -16.27
CA ALA A 155 3.28 14.15 -15.49
C ALA A 155 3.13 12.88 -16.34
N ARG A 156 4.13 12.03 -16.29
CA ARG A 156 4.10 10.68 -16.87
C ARG A 156 3.39 9.71 -15.93
N ASP A 157 2.84 8.64 -16.50
CA ASP A 157 2.10 7.62 -15.75
C ASP A 157 2.87 7.09 -14.55
N TYR A 158 4.16 6.82 -14.72
CA TYR A 158 4.99 6.30 -13.64
C TYR A 158 5.22 7.33 -12.53
N GLU A 159 5.25 8.63 -12.84
CA GLU A 159 5.38 9.71 -11.86
C GLU A 159 4.09 9.84 -11.05
N VAL A 160 2.95 9.70 -11.73
CA VAL A 160 1.64 9.62 -11.09
C VAL A 160 1.52 8.36 -10.22
N SER A 161 1.90 7.20 -10.75
CA SER A 161 1.94 5.94 -10.00
C SER A 161 2.80 6.07 -8.75
N ALA A 162 3.96 6.73 -8.86
CA ALA A 162 4.86 6.99 -7.75
C ALA A 162 4.25 7.89 -6.67
N ILE A 163 3.62 9.01 -7.05
CA ILE A 163 2.99 9.91 -6.07
C ILE A 163 1.79 9.23 -5.39
N LEU A 164 0.97 8.49 -6.14
CA LEU A 164 -0.15 7.71 -5.58
C LEU A 164 0.35 6.61 -4.64
N GLY A 165 1.40 5.88 -5.03
CA GLY A 165 2.04 4.87 -4.18
C GLY A 165 2.63 5.49 -2.92
N ASN A 166 3.21 6.69 -3.00
CA ASN A 166 3.68 7.42 -1.82
C ASN A 166 2.53 7.85 -0.92
N ILE A 167 1.43 8.35 -1.48
CA ILE A 167 0.23 8.67 -0.70
C ILE A 167 -0.29 7.41 0.00
N ASN A 168 -0.46 6.32 -0.73
CA ASN A 168 -0.91 5.02 -0.20
C ASN A 168 -0.01 4.53 0.92
N TYR A 169 1.32 4.59 0.73
CA TYR A 169 2.28 4.20 1.75
C TYR A 169 2.10 4.98 3.06
N SER A 170 1.94 6.32 3.02
CA SER A 170 1.68 7.04 4.27
C SER A 170 0.28 6.77 4.82
N ALA A 171 -0.74 6.63 3.97
CA ALA A 171 -2.10 6.36 4.40
C ALA A 171 -2.18 5.02 5.16
N VAL A 172 -1.62 3.95 4.61
CA VAL A 172 -1.58 2.62 5.26
C VAL A 172 -0.83 2.67 6.58
N ASN A 173 0.39 3.22 6.61
CA ASN A 173 1.18 3.25 7.84
C ASN A 173 0.54 4.12 8.92
N LYS A 174 -0.09 5.24 8.53
CA LYS A 174 -0.79 6.11 9.48
C LYS A 174 -2.12 5.56 9.94
N ALA A 175 -2.83 4.83 9.09
CA ALA A 175 -4.04 4.12 9.51
C ALA A 175 -3.71 3.12 10.63
N PHE A 176 -2.61 2.37 10.52
CA PHE A 176 -2.17 1.52 11.63
C PHE A 176 -1.77 2.31 12.89
N ASP A 177 -1.24 3.54 12.77
CA ASP A 177 -0.87 4.36 13.95
C ASP A 177 -2.10 4.82 14.71
N PHE A 178 -3.21 5.05 14.00
CA PHE A 178 -4.42 5.61 14.57
C PHE A 178 -5.54 4.59 14.82
N SER A 179 -5.45 3.36 14.29
CA SER A 179 -6.51 2.36 14.42
C SER A 179 -6.57 1.64 15.77
N GLY A 180 -5.54 1.78 16.61
CA GLY A 180 -5.43 1.01 17.86
C GLY A 180 -5.18 -0.50 17.67
N ILE A 181 -4.92 -0.96 16.45
CA ILE A 181 -4.58 -2.37 16.18
C ILE A 181 -3.33 -2.78 16.96
N GLU A 182 -3.37 -3.98 17.56
CA GLU A 182 -2.22 -4.59 18.25
C GLU A 182 -1.01 -4.67 17.31
N ARG A 183 0.11 -4.10 17.74
CA ARG A 183 1.40 -4.15 17.05
C ARG A 183 2.31 -5.14 17.74
N ASP A 184 2.56 -6.27 17.08
CA ASP A 184 3.50 -7.26 17.58
C ASP A 184 4.75 -7.33 16.69
N ASP A 185 5.64 -6.33 16.85
CA ASP A 185 6.92 -6.31 16.15
C ASP A 185 7.86 -7.46 16.60
N VAL A 186 7.60 -8.07 17.77
CA VAL A 186 8.36 -9.21 18.27
C VAL A 186 8.01 -10.46 17.46
N GLU A 187 6.72 -10.71 17.23
CA GLU A 187 6.26 -11.77 16.35
C GLU A 187 6.76 -11.57 14.91
N VAL A 188 6.63 -10.34 14.36
CA VAL A 188 7.13 -10.03 13.01
C VAL A 188 8.61 -10.43 12.88
N LYS A 189 9.46 -10.00 13.81
CA LYS A 189 10.90 -10.34 13.80
C LYS A 189 11.15 -11.83 14.00
N ARG A 190 10.37 -12.49 14.88
CA ARG A 190 10.52 -13.93 15.16
C ARG A 190 10.28 -14.75 13.90
N VAL A 191 9.20 -14.49 13.17
CA VAL A 191 8.82 -15.30 12.00
C VAL A 191 9.62 -14.98 10.74
N THR A 192 10.28 -13.81 10.69
CA THR A 192 11.09 -13.35 9.54
C THR A 192 12.60 -13.48 9.78
N LYS A 193 13.04 -13.87 10.98
CA LYS A 193 14.46 -14.01 11.32
C LYS A 193 15.19 -14.92 10.34
N GLY A 194 16.24 -14.39 9.70
CA GLY A 194 17.09 -15.12 8.76
C GLY A 194 16.48 -15.33 7.37
N LYS A 195 15.26 -14.85 7.13
CA LYS A 195 14.57 -15.01 5.85
C LYS A 195 14.97 -13.90 4.88
N ARG A 196 15.41 -14.30 3.69
CA ARG A 196 15.67 -13.40 2.55
C ARG A 196 14.45 -13.30 1.65
N LYS A 197 14.41 -12.31 0.75
CA LYS A 197 13.32 -12.16 -0.21
C LYS A 197 13.19 -13.37 -1.14
N SER A 198 12.14 -14.16 -0.92
CA SER A 198 11.69 -15.22 -1.81
C SER A 198 10.22 -15.57 -1.52
N ILE A 199 9.51 -16.12 -2.51
CA ILE A 199 8.11 -16.53 -2.33
C ILE A 199 7.99 -17.63 -1.26
N GLY A 200 8.92 -18.59 -1.24
CA GLY A 200 8.93 -19.65 -0.23
C GLY A 200 9.09 -19.10 1.18
N ASN A 201 10.01 -18.16 1.39
CA ASN A 201 10.23 -17.54 2.69
C ASN A 201 9.03 -16.69 3.13
N ALA A 202 8.36 -16.00 2.19
CA ALA A 202 7.14 -15.27 2.49
C ALA A 202 6.02 -16.23 2.92
N SER A 203 5.81 -17.34 2.21
CA SER A 203 4.83 -18.35 2.60
C SER A 203 5.14 -18.95 3.97
N GLU A 204 6.39 -19.33 4.23
CA GLU A 204 6.81 -19.91 5.50
C GLU A 204 6.64 -18.93 6.66
N ALA A 205 6.98 -17.65 6.47
CA ALA A 205 6.77 -16.61 7.48
C ALA A 205 5.28 -16.42 7.80
N LEU A 206 4.42 -16.38 6.77
CA LEU A 206 2.96 -16.27 6.97
C LEU A 206 2.37 -17.50 7.68
N LYS A 207 2.81 -18.73 7.34
CA LYS A 207 2.40 -19.96 8.04
C LYS A 207 2.77 -19.98 9.53
N SER A 208 3.82 -19.23 9.89
CA SER A 208 4.38 -19.20 11.26
C SER A 208 3.70 -18.19 12.18
N LEU A 209 2.70 -17.46 11.67
CA LEU A 209 1.90 -16.51 12.43
C LEU A 209 1.00 -17.23 13.43
N GLN A 210 0.98 -16.73 14.66
CA GLN A 210 0.09 -17.20 15.73
C GLN A 210 -1.25 -16.48 15.70
N LYS A 211 -1.27 -15.25 15.19
CA LYS A 211 -2.48 -14.43 15.05
C LYS A 211 -2.58 -13.86 13.65
N GLU A 212 -3.78 -13.93 13.08
CA GLU A 212 -4.11 -13.19 11.86
C GLU A 212 -4.48 -11.76 12.25
N ASN A 213 -3.52 -10.85 12.08
CA ASN A 213 -3.66 -9.43 12.37
C ASN A 213 -3.14 -8.64 11.15
N PRO A 214 -3.89 -7.65 10.64
CA PRO A 214 -3.52 -6.94 9.41
C PRO A 214 -2.19 -6.19 9.50
N TYR A 215 -1.82 -5.66 10.66
CA TYR A 215 -0.51 -5.06 10.88
C TYR A 215 0.59 -6.12 10.75
N ILE A 216 0.45 -7.24 11.46
CA ILE A 216 1.46 -8.30 11.48
C ILE A 216 1.64 -8.92 10.09
N VAL A 217 0.56 -9.25 9.39
CA VAL A 217 0.59 -9.78 8.02
C VAL A 217 1.34 -8.82 7.08
N CYS A 218 0.99 -7.53 7.14
CA CYS A 218 1.62 -6.49 6.34
C CYS A 218 3.12 -6.36 6.64
N LYS A 219 3.50 -6.30 7.91
CA LYS A 219 4.88 -6.13 8.35
C LYS A 219 5.76 -7.35 8.14
N VAL A 220 5.22 -8.56 8.24
CA VAL A 220 5.93 -9.78 7.88
C VAL A 220 6.33 -9.75 6.41
N LEU A 221 5.40 -9.38 5.52
CA LEU A 221 5.71 -9.25 4.09
C LEU A 221 6.75 -8.15 3.84
N GLU A 222 6.62 -6.99 4.47
CA GLU A 222 7.61 -5.90 4.37
C GLU A 222 9.01 -6.35 4.77
N GLU A 223 9.12 -7.05 5.90
CA GLU A 223 10.40 -7.49 6.45
C GLU A 223 11.07 -8.57 5.59
N VAL A 224 10.29 -9.44 4.92
CA VAL A 224 10.84 -10.36 3.90
C VAL A 224 11.04 -9.71 2.53
N GLY A 225 10.76 -8.41 2.37
CA GLY A 225 11.06 -7.64 1.16
C GLY A 225 9.94 -7.55 0.11
N TYR A 226 8.70 -7.86 0.49
CA TYR A 226 7.48 -7.68 -0.30
C TYR A 226 6.60 -6.57 0.30
N ARG A 227 5.77 -5.91 -0.50
CA ARG A 227 4.79 -4.93 0.02
C ARG A 227 3.43 -5.27 -0.57
N PRO A 228 2.44 -5.68 0.24
CA PRO A 228 1.14 -6.09 -0.30
C PRO A 228 0.25 -4.90 -0.72
N TYR A 229 0.79 -3.70 -0.83
CA TYR A 229 0.09 -2.47 -1.14
C TYR A 229 0.99 -1.55 -1.98
N ALA A 230 0.36 -0.69 -2.78
CA ALA A 230 1.10 0.19 -3.69
C ALA A 230 2.01 1.14 -2.88
N SER A 231 3.28 1.24 -3.28
CA SER A 231 4.29 2.02 -2.55
C SER A 231 5.35 2.52 -3.53
N PRO A 232 6.05 3.62 -3.23
CA PRO A 232 7.04 4.17 -4.17
C PRO A 232 8.20 3.21 -4.44
N HIS A 233 8.51 2.30 -3.49
CA HIS A 233 9.51 1.25 -3.65
C HIS A 233 9.24 0.29 -4.81
N MET A 234 8.00 0.23 -5.30
CA MET A 234 7.64 -0.67 -6.37
C MET A 234 8.20 -0.24 -7.74
N LEU A 235 8.59 1.04 -7.85
CA LEU A 235 9.07 1.65 -9.10
C LEU A 235 10.54 2.09 -9.05
N THR A 236 11.18 2.10 -7.88
CA THR A 236 12.53 2.69 -7.71
C THR A 236 13.60 2.03 -8.58
N ASP A 237 13.45 0.75 -8.88
CA ASP A 237 14.43 0.02 -9.69
C ASP A 237 14.31 0.40 -11.17
N ALA A 238 13.07 0.58 -11.65
CA ALA A 238 12.76 0.96 -13.04
C ALA A 238 12.95 2.46 -13.29
N HIS A 239 12.68 3.27 -12.26
CA HIS A 239 12.71 4.73 -12.30
C HIS A 239 13.50 5.26 -11.10
N PRO A 240 14.84 5.27 -11.19
CA PRO A 240 15.71 5.69 -10.07
C PRO A 240 15.59 7.17 -9.68
N ASP A 241 14.97 7.98 -10.55
CA ASP A 241 14.57 9.37 -10.28
C ASP A 241 13.48 9.48 -9.20
N ILE A 242 12.70 8.41 -8.99
CA ILE A 242 11.76 8.32 -7.87
C ILE A 242 12.55 8.14 -6.57
N LYS A 243 12.44 9.14 -5.68
CA LYS A 243 13.02 9.06 -4.33
C LYS A 243 12.02 8.42 -3.37
N PRO A 244 12.23 7.16 -2.92
CA PRO A 244 11.35 6.58 -1.92
C PRO A 244 11.52 7.32 -0.57
N PRO A 245 10.51 7.26 0.32
CA PRO A 245 10.64 7.73 1.69
C PRO A 245 11.86 7.07 2.35
N LYS A 246 12.76 7.89 2.90
CA LYS A 246 13.88 7.36 3.69
C LYS A 246 13.31 6.67 4.93
N ALA A 247 13.85 5.51 5.30
CA ALA A 247 13.60 4.93 6.62
C ALA A 247 13.93 5.97 7.70
N ARG A 248 13.09 6.10 8.73
CA ARG A 248 13.41 6.96 9.88
C ARG A 248 14.75 6.47 10.45
N GLY A 249 15.78 7.31 10.38
CA GLY A 249 17.07 7.02 10.98
C GLY A 249 16.90 6.70 12.46
N ARG A 250 17.70 5.78 13.00
CA ARG A 250 17.79 5.58 14.45
C ARG A 250 18.15 6.94 15.05
N LYS A 251 17.31 7.47 15.96
CA LYS A 251 17.73 8.60 16.79
C LYS A 251 19.07 8.21 17.44
N PRO A 252 20.09 9.09 17.42
CA PRO A 252 21.30 8.86 18.20
C PRO A 252 20.86 8.56 19.63
N ARG A 253 21.37 7.48 20.21
CA ARG A 253 21.28 7.29 21.66
C ARG A 253 22.20 8.36 22.26
N GLY A 254 21.60 9.48 22.68
CA GLY A 254 22.22 10.37 23.65
C GLY A 254 22.26 9.71 25.02
#